data_AF-A0A6C0LT19-F1
#
_entry.id   AF-A0A6C0LT19-F1
#
_cell.length_a   1.000
_cell.length_b   1.000
_cell.length_c   1.000
_cell.angle_alpha   90.00
_cell.angle_beta   90.00
_cell.angle_gamma   90.00
#
_symmetry.space_group_name_H-M   'P 1'
#
loop_
_entity.id
_entity.type
_entity.pdbx_description
1 polymer ?
#
loop_
_entity_poly.entity_id
_entity_poly.type
_entity_poly.pdbx_seq_one_letter_code
_entity_poly.pdbx_strand_id
1 'polypeptide(L)'
;MTNQSKKSCKKYKSCKHVPCGEMMNGCEPAYCSKGSKNWGLCNMANWNPKYKRYCRKTQKCTTSTRNKISSDQVYATELHHKMPYIWRHLDEKTRKQMVNLARKPVKVLNIDYMK
;
A
#
# COMPACT_ATOMS: atom_id res chain seq x y z
N MET A 1 -17.86 -14.97 -14.17
CA MET A 1 -18.41 -13.89 -13.34
C MET A 1 -17.93 -14.08 -11.91
N THR A 2 -16.89 -13.34 -11.48
CA THR A 2 -16.50 -13.30 -10.06
C THR A 2 -16.97 -11.96 -9.50
N ASN A 3 -17.93 -12.06 -8.56
CA ASN A 3 -18.56 -10.96 -7.86
C ASN A 3 -17.52 -9.94 -7.41
N GLN A 4 -17.42 -8.81 -8.12
CA GLN A 4 -16.76 -7.62 -7.61
C GLN A 4 -17.64 -7.11 -6.46
N SER A 5 -17.43 -7.66 -5.27
CA SER A 5 -17.98 -7.09 -4.04
C SER A 5 -17.69 -5.59 -4.08
N LYS A 6 -18.74 -4.78 -3.94
CA LYS A 6 -18.64 -3.32 -3.95
C LYS A 6 -17.54 -2.94 -2.95
N LYS A 7 -16.31 -2.65 -3.41
CA LYS A 7 -15.21 -2.21 -2.56
C LYS A 7 -15.70 -0.94 -1.87
N SER A 8 -16.18 -1.10 -0.63
CA SER A 8 -16.74 -0.02 0.15
C SER A 8 -15.60 0.95 0.38
N CYS A 9 -15.68 2.12 -0.26
CA CYS A 9 -14.70 3.15 -0.03
C CYS A 9 -14.87 3.60 1.42
N LYS A 10 -13.85 3.40 2.25
CA LYS A 10 -13.81 3.83 3.64
C LYS A 10 -13.01 5.12 3.75
N LYS A 11 -13.54 6.10 4.48
CA LYS A 11 -12.84 7.34 4.84
C LYS A 11 -12.47 7.27 6.32
N TYR A 12 -11.19 7.37 6.64
CA TYR A 12 -10.69 7.42 8.01
C TYR A 12 -10.47 8.87 8.44
N LYS A 13 -10.38 9.12 9.75
CA LYS A 13 -10.13 10.45 10.31
C LYS A 13 -8.84 11.09 9.77
N SER A 14 -7.79 10.29 9.59
CA SER A 14 -6.56 10.69 8.89
C SER A 14 -5.81 9.46 8.38
N CYS A 15 -4.77 9.67 7.57
CA CYS A 15 -3.94 8.58 7.03
C CYS A 15 -3.29 7.71 8.11
N LYS A 16 -3.02 8.28 9.29
CA LYS A 16 -2.46 7.54 10.45
C LYS A 16 -3.44 6.51 11.02
N HIS A 17 -4.74 6.75 10.86
CA HIS A 17 -5.82 5.88 11.35
C HIS A 17 -6.16 4.74 10.40
N VAL A 18 -5.61 4.74 9.18
CA VAL A 18 -5.76 3.62 8.26
C VAL A 18 -5.03 2.41 8.88
N PRO A 19 -5.72 1.28 9.09
CA PRO A 19 -5.10 0.08 9.63
C PRO A 19 -4.18 -0.58 8.61
N CYS A 20 -3.23 -1.37 9.10
CA CYS A 20 -2.39 -2.21 8.26
C CYS A 20 -3.25 -3.21 7.47
N GLY A 21 -2.97 -3.35 6.18
CA GLY A 21 -3.77 -4.12 5.21
C GLY A 21 -4.85 -3.31 4.48
N GLU A 22 -5.14 -2.09 4.92
CA GLU A 22 -6.20 -1.25 4.35
C GLU A 22 -5.61 0.00 3.67
N MET A 23 -6.44 0.75 2.92
CA MET A 23 -6.01 1.95 2.22
C MET A 23 -7.07 3.06 2.23
N MET A 24 -6.61 4.30 2.17
CA MET A 24 -7.43 5.47 1.88
C MET A 24 -6.76 6.30 0.78
N ASN A 25 -7.53 6.74 -0.21
CA ASN A 25 -7.01 7.60 -1.28
C ASN A 25 -6.49 8.93 -0.72
N GLY A 26 -5.39 9.43 -1.26
CA GLY A 26 -4.71 10.64 -0.80
C GLY A 26 -3.78 10.41 0.39
N CYS A 27 -3.50 9.16 0.75
CA CYS A 27 -2.58 8.81 1.83
C CYS A 27 -1.29 8.20 1.30
N GLU A 28 -0.17 8.59 1.88
CA GLU A 28 1.12 8.01 1.49
C GLU A 28 1.21 6.52 1.87
N PRO A 29 1.78 5.68 0.97
CA PRO A 29 2.08 4.29 1.28
C PRO A 29 2.97 4.15 2.52
N ALA A 30 2.69 3.15 3.34
CA ALA A 30 3.48 2.85 4.53
C ALA A 30 3.60 1.34 4.74
N TYR A 31 4.66 0.93 5.42
CA TYR A 31 4.88 -0.44 5.88
C TYR A 31 4.54 -0.56 7.35
N CYS A 32 4.04 -1.73 7.75
CA CYS A 32 3.80 -2.11 9.13
C CYS A 32 4.50 -3.43 9.46
N SER A 33 4.64 -3.76 10.75
CA SER A 33 5.26 -5.04 11.16
C SER A 33 4.56 -6.27 10.57
N LYS A 34 3.22 -6.22 10.42
CA LYS A 34 2.37 -7.31 9.92
C LYS A 34 1.87 -7.08 8.48
N GLY A 35 2.50 -6.19 7.71
CA GLY A 35 2.12 -5.98 6.31
C GLY A 35 2.35 -4.55 5.82
N SER A 36 1.39 -4.02 5.07
CA SER A 36 1.51 -2.69 4.48
C SER A 36 0.16 -1.98 4.42
N LYS A 37 0.13 -0.67 4.26
CA LYS A 37 -1.11 0.11 4.12
C LYS A 37 -0.97 1.26 3.15
N ASN A 38 -2.11 1.77 2.71
CA ASN A 38 -2.21 2.85 1.72
C ASN A 38 -1.57 2.51 0.36
N TRP A 39 -1.27 1.24 0.09
CA TRP A 39 -0.76 0.76 -1.20
C TRP A 39 -1.89 0.62 -2.22
N GLY A 40 -2.45 1.76 -2.61
CA GLY A 40 -3.48 1.89 -3.64
C GLY A 40 -2.97 2.63 -4.86
N LEU A 41 -3.52 2.33 -6.05
CA LEU A 41 -3.12 2.99 -7.30
C LEU A 41 -3.20 4.52 -7.19
N CYS A 42 -4.26 5.07 -6.61
CA CYS A 42 -4.36 6.51 -6.40
C CYS A 42 -3.16 7.08 -5.62
N ASN A 43 -2.72 6.39 -4.57
CA ASN A 43 -1.64 6.83 -3.70
C ASN A 43 -0.26 6.68 -4.35
N MET A 44 -0.13 5.79 -5.33
CA MET A 44 1.06 5.67 -6.17
C MET A 44 1.21 6.83 -7.18
N ALA A 45 0.19 7.68 -7.33
CA ALA A 45 0.29 8.88 -8.17
C ALA A 45 1.41 9.82 -7.73
N ASN A 46 1.83 9.75 -6.45
CA ASN A 46 2.97 10.49 -5.91
C ASN A 46 4.31 10.04 -6.51
N TRP A 47 4.39 8.83 -7.08
CA TRP A 47 5.60 8.31 -7.74
C TRP A 47 5.46 8.26 -9.26
N ASN A 48 4.25 8.01 -9.77
CA ASN A 48 3.99 8.02 -11.20
C ASN A 48 2.63 8.68 -11.48
N PRO A 49 2.60 9.87 -12.10
CA PRO A 49 1.37 10.63 -12.38
C PRO A 49 0.30 9.84 -13.17
N LYS A 50 0.68 8.81 -13.93
CA LYS A 50 -0.24 7.92 -14.66
C LYS A 50 -1.34 7.34 -13.77
N TYR A 51 -1.07 7.15 -12.48
CA TYR A 51 -2.05 6.56 -11.56
C TYR A 51 -3.07 7.55 -10.99
N LYS A 52 -2.94 8.86 -11.26
CA LYS A 52 -3.90 9.89 -10.79
C LYS A 52 -5.33 9.60 -11.25
N ARG A 53 -5.51 8.94 -12.39
CA ARG A 53 -6.82 8.49 -12.93
C ARG A 53 -7.59 7.55 -12.00
N TYR A 54 -6.90 6.88 -11.05
CA TYR A 54 -7.52 5.96 -10.09
C TYR A 54 -7.95 6.65 -8.79
N CYS A 55 -7.66 7.95 -8.63
CA CYS A 55 -8.10 8.74 -7.50
C CYS A 55 -9.58 9.10 -7.62
N ARG A 56 -10.44 8.24 -7.06
CA ARG A 56 -11.86 8.54 -6.91
C ARG A 56 -12.07 9.59 -5.84
N LYS A 57 -13.04 10.48 -6.07
CA LYS A 57 -13.50 11.46 -5.06
C LYS A 57 -14.01 10.71 -3.83
N THR A 58 -13.49 11.04 -2.65
CA THR A 58 -13.80 10.36 -1.38
C THR A 58 -15.09 10.83 -0.72
N GLN A 59 -15.84 11.74 -1.36
CA GLN A 59 -17.04 12.37 -0.81
C GLN A 59 -18.19 11.37 -0.56
N LYS A 60 -18.26 10.26 -1.32
CA LYS A 60 -19.31 9.23 -1.18
C LYS A 60 -18.86 8.00 -0.37
N CYS A 61 -17.75 8.11 0.35
CA CYS A 61 -17.15 7.00 1.09
C CYS A 61 -17.70 6.94 2.52
N THR A 62 -17.94 5.74 3.03
CA THR A 62 -18.40 5.54 4.41
C THR A 62 -17.30 5.96 5.38
N THR A 63 -17.61 6.85 6.32
CA THR A 63 -16.65 7.25 7.35
C THR A 63 -16.46 6.13 8.37
N SER A 64 -15.22 5.75 8.62
CA SER A 64 -14.86 4.79 9.65
C SER A 64 -14.89 5.46 11.02
N THR A 65 -15.46 4.78 12.01
CA THR A 65 -15.43 5.18 13.42
C THR A 65 -14.10 4.87 14.12
N ARG A 66 -13.12 4.32 13.39
CA ARG A 66 -11.83 3.91 13.97
C ARG A 66 -10.99 5.11 14.37
N ASN A 67 -10.64 5.16 15.65
CA ASN A 67 -9.74 6.16 16.23
C ASN A 67 -8.37 5.61 16.68
N LYS A 68 -8.13 4.30 16.56
CA LYS A 68 -6.83 3.69 16.91
C LYS A 68 -5.79 3.89 15.81
N ILE A 69 -4.66 4.50 16.17
CA ILE A 69 -3.45 4.61 15.35
C ILE A 69 -2.54 3.40 15.64
N SER A 70 -1.96 2.80 14.60
CA SER A 70 -0.94 1.75 14.77
C SER A 70 0.40 2.41 15.09
N SER A 71 1.10 1.93 16.12
CA SER A 71 2.42 2.44 16.52
C SER A 71 3.56 1.88 15.68
N ASP A 72 3.33 0.75 15.03
CA ASP A 72 4.28 -0.05 14.27
C ASP A 72 4.22 0.24 12.77
N GLN A 73 4.43 1.50 12.38
CA GLN A 73 4.36 1.93 10.98
C GLN A 73 5.51 2.87 10.59
N VAL A 74 5.98 2.75 9.35
CA VAL A 74 6.98 3.66 8.74
C VAL A 74 6.53 4.00 7.33
N TYR A 75 6.63 5.27 6.93
CA TYR A 75 6.31 5.69 5.56
C TYR A 75 7.26 5.04 4.57
N ALA A 76 6.73 4.65 3.40
CA ALA A 76 7.53 4.00 2.37
C ALA A 76 8.64 4.92 1.86
N THR A 77 8.37 6.22 1.75
CA THR A 77 9.35 7.25 1.37
C THR A 77 10.52 7.30 2.36
N GLU A 78 10.21 7.36 3.65
CA GLU A 78 11.22 7.38 4.72
C GLU A 78 12.04 6.09 4.74
N LEU A 79 11.38 4.93 4.63
CA LEU A 79 12.06 3.64 4.60
C LEU A 79 12.98 3.52 3.37
N HIS A 80 12.50 3.89 2.19
CA HIS A 80 13.31 3.84 0.96
C HIS A 80 14.47 4.84 1.00
N HIS A 81 14.28 6.01 1.64
CA HIS A 81 15.32 7.02 1.78
C HIS A 81 16.41 6.63 2.79
N LYS A 82 16.03 6.08 3.95
CA LYS A 82 16.97 5.68 5.01
C LYS A 82 17.58 4.32 4.77
N MET A 83 16.85 3.42 4.11
CA MET A 83 17.26 2.04 3.85
C MET A 83 17.32 1.70 2.35
N PRO A 84 17.92 2.54 1.47
CA PRO A 84 18.17 2.15 0.09
C PRO A 84 19.12 0.94 0.03
N TYR A 85 19.93 0.77 1.08
CA TYR A 85 20.89 -0.32 1.27
C TYR A 85 20.34 -1.48 2.10
N ILE A 86 19.02 -1.64 2.26
CA ILE A 86 18.45 -2.80 2.97
C ILE A 86 19.02 -4.11 2.43
N TRP A 87 19.37 -4.13 1.13
CA TRP A 87 20.14 -5.17 0.47
C TRP A 87 21.34 -5.72 1.27
N ARG A 88 22.05 -4.90 2.04
CA ARG A 88 23.20 -5.33 2.86
C ARG A 88 22.79 -6.09 4.13
N HIS A 89 21.59 -5.85 4.64
CA HIS A 89 21.06 -6.45 5.87
C HIS A 89 20.13 -7.64 5.60
N LEU A 90 19.71 -7.83 4.35
CA LEU A 90 18.95 -8.99 3.93
C LEU A 90 19.87 -10.20 3.75
N ASP A 91 19.42 -11.34 4.24
CA ASP A 91 20.09 -12.61 3.95
C ASP A 91 20.11 -12.87 2.43
N GLU A 92 21.03 -13.74 1.99
CA GLU A 92 21.20 -14.04 0.57
C GLU A 92 19.91 -14.63 -0.04
N LYS A 93 19.16 -15.41 0.75
CA LYS A 93 17.89 -16.04 0.34
C LYS A 93 16.84 -14.98 0.01
N THR A 94 16.65 -13.99 0.88
CA THR A 94 15.67 -12.91 0.71
C THR A 94 16.07 -12.00 -0.44
N ARG A 95 17.37 -11.70 -0.59
CA ARG A 95 17.88 -10.96 -1.77
C ARG A 95 17.57 -11.67 -3.09
N LYS A 96 17.86 -12.98 -3.18
CA LYS A 96 17.54 -13.78 -4.38
C LYS A 96 16.06 -13.75 -4.69
N GLN A 97 15.20 -13.89 -3.66
CA GLN A 97 13.75 -13.80 -3.83
C GLN A 97 13.33 -12.41 -4.34
N MET A 98 13.87 -11.33 -3.80
CA MET A 98 13.58 -9.97 -4.25
C MET A 98 14.00 -9.72 -5.70
N VAL A 99 15.17 -10.19 -6.14
CA VAL A 99 15.60 -10.08 -7.55
C VAL A 99 14.70 -10.91 -8.47
N ASN A 100 14.35 -12.13 -8.06
CA ASN A 100 13.46 -12.97 -8.84
C ASN A 100 12.06 -12.36 -8.96
N LEU A 101 11.58 -11.68 -7.92
CA LEU A 101 10.33 -10.93 -7.97
C LEU A 101 10.47 -9.68 -8.86
N ALA A 102 11.52 -8.87 -8.70
CA ALA A 102 11.73 -7.65 -9.48
C ALA A 102 11.87 -7.92 -10.99
N ARG A 103 12.43 -9.07 -11.37
CA ARG A 103 12.56 -9.50 -12.77
C ARG A 103 11.26 -10.00 -13.38
N LYS A 104 10.25 -10.34 -12.58
CA LYS A 104 8.95 -10.76 -13.12
C LYS A 104 8.24 -9.53 -13.70
N PRO A 105 7.61 -9.65 -14.87
CA PRO A 105 6.77 -8.58 -15.38
C PRO A 105 5.64 -8.32 -14.38
N VAL A 106 5.26 -7.05 -14.21
CA VAL A 106 4.25 -6.62 -13.21
C VAL A 106 2.94 -7.42 -13.31
N LYS A 107 2.59 -7.91 -14.52
CA LYS A 107 1.41 -8.76 -14.77
C LYS A 107 1.50 -10.16 -14.14
N VAL A 108 2.71 -10.68 -13.92
CA VAL A 108 3.01 -12.03 -13.37
C VAL A 108 3.31 -11.99 -11.88
N LEU A 109 3.63 -10.81 -11.34
CA LEU A 109 3.53 -10.53 -9.91
C LEU A 109 2.04 -10.47 -9.55
N ASN A 110 1.38 -11.62 -9.61
CA ASN A 110 -0.02 -11.78 -9.33
C ASN A 110 -0.23 -11.51 -7.83
N ILE A 111 -0.38 -10.23 -7.47
CA ILE A 111 -1.07 -9.84 -6.25
C ILE A 111 -2.51 -10.26 -6.55
N ASP A 112 -2.84 -11.53 -6.28
CA ASP A 112 -4.21 -12.01 -6.29
C ASP A 112 -4.94 -11.16 -5.25
N TYR A 113 -5.59 -10.10 -5.72
CA TYR A 113 -6.59 -9.40 -4.96
C TYR A 113 -7.63 -10.45 -4.60
N MET A 114 -7.71 -10.82 -3.32
CA MET A 114 -8.72 -11.74 -2.80
C MET A 114 -10.08 -11.40 -3.43
N LYS A 115 -10.64 -12.39 -4.12
CA LYS A 115 -11.94 -12.35 -4.80
C LYS A 115 -13.05 -11.96 -3.83
#